data_AF-A0A1B8TTF9-F1
#
_entry.id   AF-A0A1B8TTF9-F1
#
_cell.length_a   1.000
_cell.length_b   1.000
_cell.length_c   1.000
_cell.angle_alpha   90.00
_cell.angle_beta   90.00
_cell.angle_gamma   90.00
#
_symmetry.space_group_name_H-M   'P 1'
#
loop_
_entity.id
_entity.type
_entity.pdbx_description
1 polymer ?
#
loop_
_entity_poly.entity_id
_entity_poly.type
_entity_poly.pdbx_seq_one_letter_code
_entity_poly.pdbx_strand_id
1 'polypeptide(L)'
;MKMMHKFIFTITLLFLTSCSFSSKKDRINRNLVDNKNISLLNIDEDQKIIIRKDYYGTYSFSSWNAYNVANTQIHQVKNLEYNSSVERIENLEKNISKLSSTIPDWLETNKVLKEIEDVKEEYATLLNEKDKSTKAIRENWEELSNEFDDLREELSETVKDYRTE
;
A
#
# COMPACT_ATOMS: atom_id res chain seq x y z
N MET A 1 -82.80 -10.52 -25.82
CA MET A 1 -82.05 -9.25 -25.90
C MET A 1 -81.44 -8.94 -24.54
N LYS A 2 -80.15 -9.27 -24.35
CA LYS A 2 -79.21 -8.59 -23.44
C LYS A 2 -77.83 -9.15 -23.75
N MET A 3 -77.13 -8.37 -24.56
CA MET A 3 -75.72 -8.47 -24.86
C MET A 3 -74.95 -8.20 -23.56
N MET A 4 -73.95 -9.01 -23.19
CA MET A 4 -72.89 -8.57 -22.29
C MET A 4 -71.65 -9.43 -22.50
N HIS A 5 -70.63 -8.76 -23.02
CA HIS A 5 -69.26 -9.23 -23.19
C HIS A 5 -68.68 -9.76 -21.87
N LYS A 6 -67.70 -10.67 -21.93
CA LYS A 6 -66.43 -10.47 -21.21
C LYS A 6 -65.32 -11.46 -21.61
N PHE A 7 -64.30 -10.87 -22.23
CA PHE A 7 -62.86 -11.07 -22.04
C PHE A 7 -62.25 -12.47 -22.20
N ILE A 8 -61.63 -12.65 -23.38
CA ILE A 8 -60.53 -13.59 -23.61
C ILE A 8 -59.34 -13.13 -22.76
N PHE A 9 -58.91 -13.94 -21.80
CA PHE A 9 -57.70 -13.71 -21.00
C PHE A 9 -56.48 -14.22 -21.78
N THR A 10 -55.87 -13.39 -22.61
CA THR A 10 -54.54 -13.65 -23.15
C THR A 10 -53.50 -13.40 -22.06
N ILE A 11 -53.04 -14.48 -21.43
CA ILE A 11 -51.88 -14.46 -20.53
C ILE A 11 -50.67 -14.11 -21.39
N THR A 12 -50.25 -12.85 -21.32
CA THR A 12 -48.99 -12.41 -21.91
C THR A 12 -47.94 -12.58 -20.83
N LEU A 13 -47.16 -13.65 -20.90
CA LEU A 13 -46.08 -13.94 -19.97
C LEU A 13 -44.95 -12.93 -20.26
N LEU A 14 -44.94 -11.82 -19.53
CA LEU A 14 -43.82 -10.89 -19.48
C LEU A 14 -42.69 -11.59 -18.72
N PHE A 15 -41.74 -12.17 -19.46
CA PHE A 15 -40.42 -12.49 -18.91
C PHE A 15 -39.75 -11.18 -18.51
N LEU A 16 -39.91 -10.79 -17.25
CA LEU A 16 -39.00 -9.86 -16.62
C LEU A 16 -37.67 -10.59 -16.47
N THR A 17 -36.83 -10.52 -17.49
CA THR A 17 -35.40 -10.73 -17.31
C THR A 17 -34.94 -9.64 -16.35
N SER A 18 -34.75 -10.00 -15.08
CA SER A 18 -34.07 -9.11 -14.16
C SER A 18 -32.62 -9.00 -14.65
N CYS A 19 -32.35 -7.98 -15.45
CA CYS A 19 -31.00 -7.44 -15.48
C CYS A 19 -30.73 -6.96 -14.06
N SER A 20 -29.99 -7.77 -13.29
CA SER A 20 -29.47 -7.35 -12.00
C SER A 20 -28.62 -6.10 -12.27
N PHE A 21 -29.19 -4.95 -11.94
CA PHE A 21 -28.47 -3.69 -11.98
C PHE A 21 -27.46 -3.73 -10.84
N SER A 22 -26.32 -4.37 -11.11
CA SER A 22 -25.17 -4.38 -10.21
C SER A 22 -24.83 -2.93 -9.94
N SER A 23 -24.96 -2.53 -8.67
CA SER A 23 -24.68 -1.16 -8.28
C SER A 23 -23.21 -0.83 -8.61
N LYS A 24 -22.88 0.45 -8.84
CA LYS A 24 -21.47 0.87 -9.04
C LYS A 24 -20.56 0.34 -7.92
N LYS A 25 -21.09 0.23 -6.70
CA LYS A 25 -20.39 -0.30 -5.51
C LYS A 25 -20.00 -1.77 -5.68
N ASP A 26 -20.91 -2.60 -6.22
CA ASP A 26 -20.67 -4.04 -6.47
C ASP A 26 -19.68 -4.30 -7.62
N ARG A 27 -19.62 -3.38 -8.61
CA ARG A 27 -18.63 -3.46 -9.70
C ARG A 27 -17.23 -3.05 -9.24
N ILE A 28 -17.12 -2.02 -8.41
CA ILE A 28 -15.83 -1.58 -7.83
C ILE A 28 -15.25 -2.68 -6.95
N ASN A 29 -16.07 -3.35 -6.14
CA ASN A 29 -15.63 -4.45 -5.28
C ASN A 29 -15.05 -5.63 -6.09
N ARG A 30 -15.70 -6.03 -7.19
CA ARG A 30 -15.19 -7.12 -8.05
C ARG A 30 -13.88 -6.79 -8.75
N ASN A 31 -13.74 -5.58 -9.30
CA ASN A 31 -12.49 -5.17 -9.98
C ASN A 31 -11.28 -5.01 -9.03
N LEU A 32 -11.53 -4.74 -7.75
CA LEU A 32 -10.49 -4.69 -6.71
C LEU A 32 -10.02 -6.09 -6.30
N VAL A 33 -10.93 -7.07 -6.32
CA VAL A 33 -10.66 -8.48 -5.93
C VAL A 33 -9.82 -9.21 -6.99
N ASP A 34 -9.93 -8.84 -8.28
CA ASP A 34 -9.20 -9.52 -9.37
C ASP A 34 -7.77 -8.99 -9.60
N ASN A 35 -7.37 -7.88 -8.96
CA ASN A 35 -6.02 -7.33 -9.09
C ASN A 35 -5.13 -7.80 -7.93
N LYS A 36 -4.20 -8.72 -8.21
CA LYS A 36 -3.23 -9.25 -7.22
C LYS A 36 -2.37 -8.17 -6.52
N ASN A 37 -2.26 -6.98 -7.09
CA ASN A 37 -1.51 -5.85 -6.54
C ASN A 37 -2.39 -4.91 -5.72
N ILE A 38 -3.67 -5.22 -5.50
CA ILE A 38 -4.57 -4.42 -4.69
C ILE A 38 -5.19 -5.33 -3.62
N SER A 39 -5.32 -4.84 -2.40
CA SER A 39 -6.05 -5.55 -1.37
C SER A 39 -6.93 -4.59 -0.58
N LEU A 40 -8.12 -5.05 -0.25
CA LEU A 40 -9.04 -4.36 0.65
C LEU A 40 -8.85 -4.94 2.05
N LEU A 41 -8.37 -4.12 2.97
CA LEU A 41 -8.26 -4.42 4.39
C LEU A 41 -9.49 -3.87 5.11
N ASN A 42 -10.10 -4.68 5.98
CA ASN A 42 -11.05 -4.17 6.96
C ASN A 42 -10.24 -3.93 8.24
N ILE A 43 -10.11 -2.67 8.64
CA ILE A 43 -9.41 -2.29 9.88
C ILE A 43 -10.38 -2.40 11.07
N ASP A 44 -11.66 -2.12 10.82
CA ASP A 44 -12.78 -2.37 11.72
C ASP A 44 -14.09 -2.50 10.89
N GLU A 45 -15.26 -2.54 11.55
CA GLU A 45 -16.57 -2.69 10.91
C GLU A 45 -16.89 -1.58 9.88
N ASP A 46 -16.39 -0.36 10.11
CA ASP A 46 -16.72 0.84 9.34
C ASP A 46 -15.54 1.33 8.46
N GLN A 47 -14.31 0.93 8.77
CA GLN A 47 -13.10 1.40 8.13
C GLN A 47 -12.51 0.34 7.19
N LYS A 48 -12.54 0.65 5.89
CA LYS A 48 -11.90 -0.15 4.84
C LYS A 48 -10.79 0.62 4.16
N ILE A 49 -9.62 0.00 4.06
CA ILE A 49 -8.44 0.60 3.45
C ILE A 49 -8.06 -0.19 2.20
N ILE A 50 -7.78 0.55 1.12
CA ILE A 50 -7.20 -0.02 -0.09
C ILE A 50 -5.68 0.11 0.01
N ILE A 51 -5.01 -1.02 0.12
CA ILE A 51 -3.55 -1.10 0.01
C ILE A 51 -3.16 -1.58 -1.39
N ARG A 52 -1.99 -1.14 -1.84
CA ARG A 52 -1.46 -1.52 -3.15
C ARG A 52 -0.09 -2.15 -3.00
N LYS A 53 0.33 -2.89 -4.02
CA LYS A 53 1.73 -3.23 -4.24
C LYS A 53 2.34 -2.23 -5.21
N ASP A 54 3.55 -1.78 -4.91
CA ASP A 54 4.33 -0.94 -5.81
C ASP A 54 5.00 -1.76 -6.94
N TYR A 55 5.82 -1.09 -7.75
CA TYR A 55 6.57 -1.75 -8.83
C TYR A 55 7.49 -2.88 -8.34
N TYR A 56 7.95 -2.80 -7.09
CA TYR A 56 8.85 -3.77 -6.47
C TYR A 56 8.11 -4.90 -5.74
N GLY A 57 6.76 -4.90 -5.77
CA GLY A 57 5.95 -5.90 -5.07
C GLY A 57 5.84 -5.68 -3.56
N THR A 58 6.30 -4.53 -3.06
CA THR A 58 6.20 -4.13 -1.65
C THR A 58 4.94 -3.34 -1.40
N TYR A 59 4.48 -3.25 -0.16
CA TYR A 59 3.24 -2.51 0.13
C TYR A 59 3.41 -1.02 -0.13
N SER A 60 2.35 -0.39 -0.61
CA SER A 60 2.25 1.06 -0.76
C SER A 60 0.93 1.52 -0.15
N PHE A 61 1.02 2.54 0.68
CA PHE A 61 -0.07 3.02 1.52
C PHE A 61 -0.47 4.43 1.07
N SER A 62 -1.72 4.61 0.64
CA SER A 62 -2.19 5.90 0.12
C SER A 62 -2.11 7.05 1.14
N SER A 63 -2.13 6.73 2.44
CA SER A 63 -2.04 7.69 3.54
C SER A 63 -0.61 7.90 4.05
N TRP A 64 0.41 7.24 3.49
CA TRP A 64 1.79 7.33 3.98
C TRP A 64 2.80 7.59 2.86
N ASN A 65 2.75 8.79 2.30
CA ASN A 65 3.59 9.17 1.17
C ASN A 65 5.10 9.17 1.52
N ALA A 66 5.45 9.54 2.75
CA ALA A 66 6.85 9.54 3.20
C ALA A 66 7.49 8.15 3.02
N TYR A 67 6.83 7.12 3.52
CA TYR A 67 7.25 5.73 3.33
C TYR A 67 7.31 5.34 1.84
N ASN A 68 6.25 5.59 1.07
CA ASN A 68 6.20 5.17 -0.34
C ASN A 68 7.37 5.73 -1.16
N VAL A 69 7.70 7.01 -0.96
CA VAL A 69 8.78 7.68 -1.68
C VAL A 69 10.14 7.15 -1.23
N ALA A 70 10.37 7.05 0.08
CA ALA A 70 11.64 6.53 0.60
C ALA A 70 11.87 5.08 0.17
N ASN A 71 10.88 4.20 0.32
CA ASN A 71 10.94 2.80 -0.10
C ASN A 71 11.29 2.66 -1.59
N THR A 72 10.66 3.47 -2.44
CA THR A 72 10.97 3.50 -3.89
C THR A 72 12.41 3.94 -4.14
N GLN A 73 12.88 4.98 -3.47
CA GLN A 73 14.25 5.49 -3.64
C GLN A 73 15.30 4.46 -3.19
N ILE A 74 15.05 3.77 -2.07
CA ILE A 74 15.92 2.70 -1.55
C ILE A 74 16.02 1.55 -2.55
N HIS A 75 14.91 1.08 -3.09
CA HIS A 75 14.93 0.06 -4.15
C HIS A 75 15.69 0.52 -5.40
N GLN A 76 15.52 1.77 -5.81
CA GLN A 76 16.28 2.30 -6.95
C GLN A 76 17.78 2.30 -6.70
N VAL A 77 18.22 2.63 -5.49
CA VAL A 77 19.65 2.61 -5.14
C VAL A 77 20.17 1.17 -5.04
N LYS A 78 19.41 0.25 -4.44
CA LYS A 78 19.73 -1.20 -4.43
C LYS A 78 19.90 -1.76 -5.84
N ASN A 79 19.03 -1.39 -6.77
CA ASN A 79 19.11 -1.80 -8.18
C ASN A 79 20.31 -1.21 -8.93
N LEU A 80 20.92 -0.14 -8.40
CA LEU A 80 22.15 0.45 -8.91
C LEU A 80 23.39 -0.12 -8.20
N GLU A 81 23.24 -1.24 -7.48
CA GLU A 81 24.31 -1.83 -6.65
C GLU A 81 24.90 -0.79 -5.68
N TYR A 82 24.01 0.00 -5.08
CA TYR A 82 24.33 1.09 -4.16
C TYR A 82 25.19 2.21 -4.76
N ASN A 83 25.31 2.26 -6.09
CA ASN A 83 25.95 3.38 -6.79
C ASN A 83 25.00 4.58 -6.85
N SER A 84 25.18 5.51 -5.91
CA SER A 84 24.28 6.66 -5.71
C SER A 84 25.07 7.95 -5.55
N SER A 85 24.45 9.08 -5.88
CA SER A 85 25.02 10.41 -5.64
C SER A 85 24.78 10.88 -4.21
N VAL A 86 25.62 11.79 -3.72
CA VAL A 86 25.41 12.48 -2.45
C VAL A 86 24.06 13.21 -2.42
N GLU A 87 23.67 13.85 -3.52
CA GLU A 87 22.37 14.51 -3.65
C GLU A 87 21.19 13.55 -3.42
N ARG A 88 21.31 12.28 -3.83
CA ARG A 88 20.28 11.26 -3.55
C ARG A 88 20.19 10.92 -2.06
N ILE A 89 21.32 10.92 -1.35
CA ILE A 89 21.34 10.76 0.12
C ILE A 89 20.61 11.93 0.77
N GLU A 90 20.94 13.17 0.39
CA GLU A 90 20.34 14.37 0.99
C GLU A 90 18.83 14.46 0.70
N ASN A 91 18.40 14.09 -0.51
CA ASN A 91 16.99 14.12 -0.88
C ASN A 91 16.09 13.14 -0.12
N LEU A 92 16.67 12.12 0.56
CA LEU A 92 15.90 11.22 1.43
C LEU A 92 15.42 11.89 2.71
N GLU A 93 16.12 12.92 3.21
CA GLU A 93 15.91 13.53 4.54
C GLU A 93 14.45 13.89 4.77
N LYS A 94 13.84 14.54 3.77
CA LYS A 94 12.44 14.98 3.81
C LYS A 94 11.46 13.83 4.10
N ASN A 95 11.74 12.64 3.59
CA ASN A 95 10.83 11.50 3.72
C ASN A 95 11.18 10.67 4.95
N ILE A 96 12.46 10.41 5.23
CA ILE A 96 12.90 9.66 6.40
C ILE A 96 12.49 10.35 7.72
N SER A 97 12.72 11.66 7.83
CA SER A 97 12.32 12.44 9.01
C SER A 97 10.80 12.46 9.26
N LYS A 98 9.99 12.16 8.24
CA LYS A 98 8.52 12.16 8.31
C LYS A 98 7.92 10.78 8.54
N LEU A 99 8.71 9.71 8.57
CA LEU A 99 8.18 8.35 8.69
C LEU A 99 7.28 8.21 9.93
N SER A 100 7.79 8.55 11.12
CA SER A 100 7.03 8.42 12.37
C SER A 100 5.88 9.42 12.50
N SER A 101 6.03 10.66 12.04
CA SER A 101 4.99 11.69 12.20
C SER A 101 3.85 11.58 11.19
N THR A 102 3.97 10.71 10.19
CA THR A 102 2.96 10.52 9.14
C THR A 102 2.54 9.07 8.97
N ILE A 103 2.98 8.19 9.86
CA ILE A 103 2.51 6.80 9.88
C ILE A 103 0.99 6.78 10.13
N PRO A 104 0.23 5.96 9.41
CA PRO A 104 -1.19 5.75 9.73
C PRO A 104 -1.35 4.98 11.05
N ASP A 105 -2.30 5.39 11.88
CA ASP A 105 -2.54 4.82 13.22
C ASP A 105 -2.65 3.28 13.22
N TRP A 106 -3.29 2.69 12.21
CA TRP A 106 -3.47 1.23 12.07
C TRP A 106 -2.18 0.47 11.72
N LEU A 107 -1.10 1.16 11.37
CA LEU A 107 0.25 0.61 11.19
C LEU A 107 1.17 0.91 12.37
N GLU A 108 0.74 1.74 13.33
CA GLU A 108 1.54 2.25 14.43
C GLU A 108 1.68 1.22 15.56
N THR A 109 2.38 0.13 15.28
CA THR A 109 2.74 -0.88 16.28
C THR A 109 4.11 -0.56 16.88
N ASN A 110 4.38 -1.05 18.11
CA ASN A 110 5.69 -0.88 18.75
C ASN A 110 6.85 -1.40 17.90
N LYS A 111 6.62 -2.49 17.14
CA LYS A 111 7.61 -3.05 16.25
C LYS A 111 7.87 -2.14 15.05
N VAL A 112 6.82 -1.70 14.35
CA VAL A 112 6.95 -0.77 13.21
C VAL A 112 7.61 0.54 13.63
N LEU A 113 7.29 1.07 14.81
CA LEU A 113 7.95 2.26 15.35
C LEU A 113 9.44 2.03 15.63
N LYS A 114 9.82 0.86 16.16
CA LYS A 114 11.22 0.49 16.35
C LYS A 114 11.96 0.48 15.00
N GLU A 115 11.44 -0.23 14.00
CA GLU A 115 12.08 -0.31 12.68
C GLU A 115 12.17 1.07 11.98
N ILE A 116 11.23 1.99 12.25
CA ILE A 116 11.33 3.38 11.79
C ILE A 116 12.51 4.12 12.45
N GLU A 117 12.76 3.88 13.74
CA GLU A 117 13.89 4.49 14.43
C GLU A 117 15.22 3.92 13.94
N ASP A 118 15.30 2.61 13.71
CA ASP A 118 16.50 1.96 13.16
C ASP A 118 16.82 2.48 11.74
N VAL A 119 15.79 2.65 10.88
CA VAL A 119 15.92 3.32 9.57
C VAL A 119 16.45 4.76 9.70
N LYS A 120 16.00 5.52 10.70
CA LYS A 120 16.47 6.91 10.90
C LYS A 120 17.91 6.94 11.38
N GLU A 121 18.31 5.99 12.23
CA GLU A 121 19.68 5.86 12.71
C GLU A 121 20.63 5.57 11.55
N GLU A 122 20.34 4.57 10.73
CA GLU A 122 21.19 4.23 9.59
C GLU A 122 21.19 5.33 8.51
N TYR A 123 20.07 6.01 8.32
CA TYR A 123 20.06 7.19 7.45
C TYR A 123 20.96 8.31 7.97
N ALA A 124 20.98 8.54 9.29
CA ALA A 124 21.86 9.53 9.90
C ALA A 124 23.33 9.15 9.71
N THR A 125 23.69 7.86 9.84
CA THR A 125 25.03 7.34 9.54
C THR A 125 25.39 7.60 8.07
N LEU A 126 24.54 7.21 7.13
CA LEU A 126 24.74 7.45 5.70
C LEU A 126 24.92 8.94 5.37
N LEU A 127 24.11 9.82 5.97
CA LEU A 127 24.17 11.27 5.76
C LEU A 127 25.46 11.88 6.34
N ASN A 128 25.87 11.47 7.54
CA ASN A 128 27.09 11.96 8.19
C ASN A 128 28.36 11.50 7.47
N GLU A 129 28.29 10.36 6.77
CA GLU A 129 29.43 9.74 6.10
C GLU A 129 29.40 9.89 4.57
N LYS A 130 28.54 10.77 4.04
CA LYS A 130 28.35 10.99 2.60
C LYS A 130 29.60 11.43 1.83
N ASP A 131 30.63 11.92 2.53
CA ASP A 131 31.91 12.34 1.95
C ASP A 131 33.04 11.30 2.14
N LYS A 132 32.73 10.11 2.67
CA LYS A 132 33.69 9.01 2.79
C LYS A 132 33.98 8.36 1.43
N SER A 133 34.82 7.32 1.44
CA SER A 133 35.12 6.55 0.25
C SER A 133 33.85 5.94 -0.37
N THR A 134 33.83 5.77 -1.70
CA THR A 134 32.72 5.12 -2.41
C THR A 134 32.37 3.75 -1.84
N LYS A 135 33.37 3.00 -1.34
CA LYS A 135 33.14 1.72 -0.69
C LYS A 135 32.32 1.88 0.60
N ALA A 136 32.74 2.78 1.49
CA ALA A 136 32.02 3.06 2.74
C ALA A 136 30.60 3.57 2.49
N ILE A 137 30.40 4.47 1.52
CA ILE A 137 29.06 4.96 1.16
C ILE A 137 28.16 3.81 0.69
N ARG A 138 28.70 2.84 -0.06
CA ARG A 138 27.93 1.66 -0.51
C ARG A 138 27.57 0.74 0.64
N GLU A 139 28.49 0.52 1.58
CA GLU A 139 28.23 -0.26 2.80
C GLU A 139 27.11 0.39 3.63
N ASN A 140 27.17 1.71 3.86
CA ASN A 140 26.13 2.42 4.61
C ASN A 140 24.77 2.44 3.86
N TRP A 141 24.77 2.43 2.52
CA TRP A 141 23.53 2.27 1.75
C TRP A 141 22.93 0.87 1.87
N GLU A 142 23.78 -0.15 1.96
CA GLU A 142 23.37 -1.54 2.17
C GLU A 142 22.76 -1.70 3.57
N GLU A 143 23.39 -1.14 4.61
CA GLU A 143 22.87 -1.09 5.98
C GLU A 143 21.49 -0.42 6.03
N LEU A 144 21.35 0.80 5.49
CA LEU A 144 20.05 1.47 5.39
C LEU A 144 19.02 0.65 4.60
N SER A 145 19.44 -0.07 3.55
CA SER A 145 18.53 -0.92 2.79
C SER A 145 18.06 -2.14 3.59
N ASN A 146 18.87 -2.66 4.51
CA ASN A 146 18.51 -3.79 5.37
C ASN A 146 17.47 -3.36 6.41
N GLU A 147 17.64 -2.19 7.04
CA GLU A 147 16.61 -1.65 7.96
C GLU A 147 15.28 -1.39 7.23
N PHE A 148 15.32 -1.01 5.95
CA PHE A 148 14.10 -0.95 5.13
C PHE A 148 13.51 -2.33 4.81
N ASP A 149 14.32 -3.39 4.71
CA ASP A 149 13.83 -4.76 4.57
C ASP A 149 13.10 -5.21 5.85
N ASP A 150 13.62 -4.88 7.02
CA ASP A 150 13.01 -5.20 8.32
C ASP A 150 11.71 -4.39 8.54
N LEU A 151 11.71 -3.09 8.24
CA LEU A 151 10.47 -2.29 8.23
C LEU A 151 9.43 -2.85 7.25
N ARG A 152 9.84 -3.32 6.07
CA ARG A 152 8.93 -3.97 5.10
C ARG A 152 8.34 -5.26 5.65
N GLU A 153 9.13 -6.05 6.37
CA GLU A 153 8.69 -7.28 7.01
C GLU A 153 7.62 -6.98 8.06
N GLU A 154 7.89 -6.07 9.00
CA GLU A 154 6.97 -5.73 10.09
C GLU A 154 5.65 -5.10 9.58
N LEU A 155 5.72 -4.29 8.52
CA LEU A 155 4.51 -3.79 7.84
C LEU A 155 3.73 -4.91 7.16
N SER A 156 4.43 -5.93 6.65
CA SER A 156 3.81 -7.08 6.02
C SER A 156 3.13 -7.99 7.05
N GLU A 157 3.74 -8.18 8.22
CA GLU A 157 3.12 -8.86 9.37
C GLU A 157 1.87 -8.11 9.83
N THR A 158 1.98 -6.79 10.07
CA THR A 158 0.85 -5.95 10.49
C THR A 158 -0.32 -6.04 9.51
N VAL A 159 -0.06 -6.01 8.20
CA VAL A 159 -1.10 -6.17 7.17
C VAL A 159 -1.72 -7.57 7.17
N LYS A 160 -0.95 -8.62 7.50
CA LYS A 160 -1.48 -10.00 7.55
C LYS A 160 -2.42 -10.17 8.74
N ASP A 161 -2.13 -9.56 9.88
CA ASP A 161 -2.95 -9.69 11.09
C ASP A 161 -4.40 -9.24 10.85
N TYR A 162 -4.60 -8.15 10.09
CA TYR A 162 -5.92 -7.68 9.66
C TYR A 162 -6.63 -8.53 8.59
N ARG A 163 -5.97 -9.55 8.04
CA ARG A 163 -6.57 -10.48 7.06
C ARG A 163 -7.00 -11.81 7.69
N THR A 164 -6.59 -12.07 8.93
CA THR A 164 -6.85 -13.32 9.64
C THR A 164 -8.11 -13.30 10.51
N GLU A 165 -8.88 -12.21 10.48
CA GLU A 165 -10.26 -12.12 11.02
C GLU A 165 -11.31 -12.46 9.95
#